data_AF-B4FY14-F1
#
_entry.id   AF-B4FY14-F1
#
_cell.length_a   1.000
_cell.length_b   1.000
_cell.length_c   1.000
_cell.angle_alpha   90.00
_cell.angle_beta   90.00
_cell.angle_gamma   90.00
#
_symmetry.space_group_name_H-M   'P 1'
#
loop_
_entity.id
_entity.type
_entity.pdbx_description
1 polymer ?
#
loop_
_entity_poly.entity_id
_entity_poly.type
_entity_poly.pdbx_seq_one_letter_code
_entity_poly.pdbx_strand_id
1 'polypeptide(L)'
;MGRRGEPYYVEAVPPVDVNKNTEWFMYPGVWTTYILMLFFAWLLVLSVSGCSPGAAWTVVNLAHFAITYHFFHWKKGTPFAADDQGIYSRLTWWEQIDNGQQLTRNRKFLTVVPVVL
;
A
#
# COMPACT_ATOMS: atom_id res chain seq x y z
N MET A 1 5.14 48.47 -39.02
CA MET A 1 4.22 47.32 -38.87
C MET A 1 5.03 46.17 -38.27
N GLY A 2 5.08 46.06 -36.95
CA GLY A 2 5.88 45.03 -36.26
C GLY A 2 4.99 43.86 -35.85
N ARG A 3 5.26 42.65 -36.36
CA ARG A 3 4.58 41.43 -35.89
C ARG A 3 5.07 41.14 -34.47
N ARG A 4 4.14 41.22 -33.52
CA ARG A 4 4.33 40.76 -32.15
C ARG A 4 4.44 39.23 -32.20
N GLY A 5 5.56 38.67 -31.75
CA GLY A 5 5.73 37.22 -31.63
C GLY A 5 4.95 36.71 -30.42
N GLU A 6 4.09 35.73 -30.63
CA GLU A 6 3.40 35.02 -29.54
C GLU A 6 4.42 34.18 -28.76
N PRO A 7 4.48 34.28 -27.43
CA PRO A 7 5.35 33.44 -26.62
C PRO A 7 4.89 31.98 -26.68
N TYR A 8 5.77 31.09 -27.15
CA TYR A 8 5.56 29.64 -27.07
C TYR A 8 5.75 29.20 -25.62
N TYR A 9 4.69 29.23 -24.82
CA TYR A 9 4.69 28.54 -23.53
C TYR A 9 4.50 27.04 -23.79
N VAL A 10 5.48 26.23 -23.37
CA VAL A 10 5.29 24.78 -23.28
C VAL A 10 4.48 24.52 -22.02
N GLU A 11 3.26 24.00 -22.18
CA GLU A 11 2.44 23.56 -21.06
C GLU A 11 3.12 22.34 -20.42
N ALA A 12 3.81 22.55 -19.31
CA ALA A 12 4.39 21.47 -18.55
C ALA A 12 3.25 20.67 -17.90
N VAL A 13 3.17 19.38 -18.22
CA VAL A 13 2.25 18.47 -17.52
C VAL A 13 2.63 18.49 -16.04
N PRO A 14 1.70 18.81 -15.13
CA PRO A 14 1.98 18.76 -13.70
C PRO A 14 2.51 17.37 -13.33
N PRO A 15 3.52 17.26 -12.46
CA PRO A 15 3.89 15.95 -11.92
C PRO A 15 2.64 15.31 -11.32
N VAL A 16 2.44 14.03 -11.60
CA VAL A 16 1.33 13.27 -11.01
C VAL A 16 1.49 13.36 -9.49
N ASP A 17 0.48 13.94 -8.83
CA ASP A 17 0.45 13.99 -7.36
C ASP A 17 0.26 12.56 -6.86
N VAL A 18 1.35 11.95 -6.42
CA VAL A 18 1.39 10.58 -5.91
C VAL A 18 1.20 10.61 -4.41
N ASN A 19 0.24 9.83 -3.92
CA ASN A 19 0.02 9.71 -2.49
C ASN A 19 1.25 9.07 -1.81
N LYS A 20 2.10 9.88 -1.19
CA LYS A 20 3.32 9.45 -0.49
C LYS A 20 3.07 8.37 0.58
N ASN A 21 1.88 8.32 1.14
CA ASN A 21 1.51 7.32 2.14
C ASN A 21 1.38 5.90 1.54
N THR A 22 1.08 5.78 0.25
CA THR A 22 0.85 4.49 -0.44
C THR A 22 1.71 4.29 -1.69
N GLU A 23 2.49 5.29 -2.13
CA GLU A 23 3.30 5.23 -3.35
C GLU A 23 4.31 4.09 -3.34
N TRP A 24 4.76 3.68 -2.15
CA TRP A 24 5.72 2.60 -1.99
C TRP A 24 5.21 1.26 -2.53
N PHE A 25 3.89 1.06 -2.64
CA PHE A 25 3.32 -0.13 -3.31
C PHE A 25 3.63 -0.22 -4.81
N MET A 26 4.12 0.87 -5.42
CA MET A 26 4.53 0.88 -6.82
C MET A 26 5.93 0.30 -7.05
N TYR A 27 6.72 0.11 -5.99
CA TYR A 27 8.06 -0.46 -6.14
C TYR A 27 8.01 -1.98 -6.36
N PRO A 28 8.77 -2.51 -7.34
CA PRO A 28 8.67 -3.91 -7.74
C PRO A 28 9.06 -4.90 -6.64
N GLY A 29 9.90 -4.49 -5.68
CA GLY A 29 10.35 -5.35 -4.59
C GLY A 29 9.32 -5.58 -3.47
N VAL A 30 8.26 -4.77 -3.40
CA VAL A 30 7.36 -4.75 -2.26
C VAL A 30 6.64 -6.07 -2.06
N TRP A 31 6.20 -6.70 -3.14
CA TRP A 31 5.51 -7.98 -3.06
C TRP A 31 6.42 -9.09 -2.57
N THR A 32 7.66 -9.13 -3.08
CA THR A 32 8.67 -10.09 -2.62
C THR A 32 8.97 -9.89 -1.15
N THR A 33 9.21 -8.64 -0.71
CA THR A 33 9.43 -8.33 0.70
C THR A 33 8.23 -8.74 1.55
N TYR A 34 7.00 -8.52 1.08
CA TYR A 34 5.78 -8.94 1.77
C TYR A 34 5.71 -10.44 2.01
N ILE A 35 5.95 -11.24 0.96
CA ILE A 35 5.94 -12.71 1.05
C ILE A 35 7.08 -13.20 1.96
N LEU A 36 8.26 -12.59 1.88
CA LEU A 36 9.39 -12.91 2.76
C LEU A 36 9.06 -12.58 4.22
N MET A 37 8.42 -11.45 4.50
CA MET A 37 7.99 -11.11 5.86
C MET A 37 7.03 -12.16 6.44
N LEU A 38 6.07 -12.64 5.65
CA LEU A 38 5.15 -13.72 6.08
C LEU A 38 5.90 -15.04 6.34
N PHE A 39 6.82 -15.40 5.45
CA PHE A 39 7.62 -16.60 5.60
C PHE A 39 8.52 -16.56 6.84
N PHE A 40 9.20 -15.43 7.09
CA PHE A 40 10.03 -15.27 8.29
C PHE A 40 9.19 -15.16 9.56
N ALA A 41 8.00 -14.57 9.53
CA ALA A 41 7.07 -14.59 10.65
C ALA A 41 6.65 -16.03 10.98
N TRP A 42 6.37 -16.86 9.97
CA TRP A 42 6.08 -18.27 10.16
C TRP A 42 7.27 -19.04 10.76
N LEU A 43 8.48 -18.83 10.25
CA LEU A 43 9.70 -19.41 10.83
C LEU A 43 9.89 -18.98 12.28
N LEU A 44 9.68 -17.71 12.60
CA LEU A 44 9.79 -17.18 13.96
C LEU A 44 8.78 -17.87 14.90
N VAL A 45 7.51 -17.96 14.51
CA VAL A 45 6.48 -18.64 15.30
C VAL A 45 6.87 -20.10 15.50
N LEU A 46 7.29 -20.80 14.45
CA LEU A 46 7.71 -22.19 14.52
C LEU A 46 8.90 -22.38 15.47
N SER A 47 9.94 -21.55 15.35
CA SER A 47 11.16 -21.64 16.16
C SER A 47 10.94 -21.30 17.63
N VAL A 48 10.10 -20.30 17.93
CA VAL A 48 9.90 -19.82 19.32
C VAL A 48 8.88 -20.66 20.07
N SER A 49 7.80 -21.12 19.41
CA SER A 49 6.71 -21.84 20.08
C SER A 49 6.84 -23.36 20.05
N GLY A 50 7.63 -23.91 19.11
CA GLY A 50 7.74 -25.37 18.92
C GLY A 50 6.44 -26.05 18.49
N CYS A 51 5.45 -25.29 18.01
CA CYS A 51 4.17 -25.83 17.54
C CYS A 51 4.30 -26.54 16.18
N SER A 52 3.22 -27.19 15.73
CA SER A 52 3.21 -27.80 14.40
C SER A 52 3.23 -26.74 13.29
N PRO A 53 3.75 -27.06 12.09
CA PRO A 53 3.72 -26.17 10.92
C PRO A 53 2.34 -25.54 10.62
N GLY A 54 1.26 -26.32 10.78
CA GLY A 54 -0.12 -25.84 10.56
C GLY A 54 -0.61 -24.87 11.64
N ALA A 55 -0.23 -25.10 12.90
CA ALA A 55 -0.53 -24.17 13.98
C ALA A 55 0.22 -22.85 13.79
N ALA A 56 1.49 -22.89 13.35
CA ALA A 56 2.27 -21.70 13.04
C ALA A 56 1.61 -20.86 11.93
N TRP A 57 1.12 -21.49 10.86
CA TRP A 57 0.37 -20.79 9.81
C TRP A 57 -0.92 -20.16 10.34
N THR A 58 -1.65 -20.86 11.20
CA THR A 58 -2.86 -20.31 11.83
C THR A 58 -2.57 -19.04 12.62
N VAL A 59 -1.49 -19.03 13.40
CA VAL A 59 -1.05 -17.86 14.17
C VAL A 59 -0.66 -16.70 13.25
N VAL A 60 0.13 -16.97 12.20
CA VAL A 60 0.51 -15.94 11.21
C VAL A 60 -0.72 -15.38 10.50
N ASN A 61 -1.69 -16.21 10.12
CA ASN A 61 -2.92 -15.77 9.47
C ASN A 61 -3.76 -14.85 10.38
N LEU A 62 -3.98 -15.25 11.64
CA LEU A 62 -4.71 -14.42 12.60
C LEU A 62 -4.02 -13.08 12.87
N ALA A 63 -2.69 -13.09 13.04
CA ALA A 63 -1.91 -11.87 13.24
C ALA A 63 -1.94 -10.97 11.99
N HIS A 64 -1.78 -11.57 10.82
CA HIS A 64 -1.87 -10.89 9.53
C HIS A 64 -3.24 -10.23 9.33
N PHE A 65 -4.32 -10.94 9.57
CA PHE A 65 -5.68 -10.41 9.51
C PHE A 65 -5.85 -9.20 10.45
N ALA A 66 -5.45 -9.33 11.72
CA ALA A 66 -5.61 -8.24 12.69
C ALA A 66 -4.83 -6.98 12.28
N ILE A 67 -3.56 -7.14 11.87
CA ILE A 67 -2.69 -6.04 11.46
C ILE A 67 -3.21 -5.41 10.16
N THR A 68 -3.43 -6.21 9.12
CA THR A 68 -3.83 -5.68 7.81
C THR A 68 -5.22 -5.06 7.86
N TYR A 69 -6.17 -5.63 8.60
CA TYR A 69 -7.47 -5.03 8.81
C TYR A 69 -7.36 -3.66 9.50
N HIS A 70 -6.58 -3.57 10.57
CA HIS A 70 -6.37 -2.31 11.27
C HIS A 70 -5.79 -1.24 10.33
N PHE A 71 -4.70 -1.53 9.62
CA PHE A 71 -4.06 -0.55 8.76
C PHE A 71 -4.88 -0.23 7.51
N PHE A 72 -5.35 -1.24 6.77
CA PHE A 72 -6.03 -1.01 5.49
C PHE A 72 -7.46 -0.53 5.64
N HIS A 73 -8.22 -1.06 6.61
CA HIS A 73 -9.67 -0.82 6.67
C HIS A 73 -10.10 0.08 7.83
N TRP A 74 -9.28 0.25 8.87
CA TRP A 74 -9.63 1.09 10.01
C TRP A 74 -8.88 2.43 10.03
N LYS A 75 -7.57 2.44 9.78
CA LYS A 75 -6.74 3.64 9.86
C LYS A 75 -7.04 4.58 8.69
N LYS A 76 -7.27 5.85 9.02
CA LYS A 76 -7.56 6.93 8.08
C LYS A 76 -6.49 8.02 8.14
N GLY A 77 -6.39 8.78 7.04
CA GLY A 77 -5.45 9.89 6.92
C GLY A 77 -4.03 9.45 6.56
N THR A 78 -3.11 10.41 6.61
CA THR A 78 -1.68 10.23 6.34
C THR A 78 -0.89 10.98 7.42
N PRO A 79 0.39 10.61 7.65
CA PRO A 79 1.29 11.43 8.45
C PRO A 79 1.75 12.70 7.74
N PHE A 80 1.33 12.92 6.48
CA PHE A 80 1.77 14.00 5.59
C PHE A 80 0.65 15.01 5.31
N ALA A 81 -0.28 15.19 6.26
CA ALA A 81 -1.47 16.03 6.09
C ALA A 81 -1.16 17.50 5.70
N ALA A 82 0.02 18.01 6.06
CA ALA A 82 0.49 19.33 5.67
C ALA A 82 0.87 19.41 4.18
N ASP A 83 1.44 18.34 3.63
CA ASP A 83 1.84 18.24 2.22
C ASP A 83 0.65 17.97 1.31
N ASP A 84 -0.29 17.14 1.77
CA ASP A 84 -1.45 16.70 0.99
C ASP A 84 -2.70 17.59 1.18
N GLN A 85 -2.60 18.69 1.93
CA GLN A 85 -3.70 19.62 2.23
C GLN A 85 -4.95 18.93 2.83
N GLY A 86 -4.79 17.78 3.46
CA GLY A 86 -5.85 17.01 4.11
C GLY A 86 -6.74 16.20 3.16
N ILE A 87 -6.39 16.07 1.87
CA ILE A 87 -7.22 15.36 0.86
C ILE A 87 -7.49 13.89 1.24
N TYR A 88 -6.58 13.26 1.99
CA TYR A 88 -6.69 11.86 2.42
C TYR A 88 -7.24 11.68 3.84
N SER A 89 -7.56 12.77 4.56
CA SER A 89 -7.95 12.74 6.00
C SER A 89 -9.13 11.82 6.32
N ARG A 90 -10.06 11.65 5.38
CA ARG A 90 -11.27 10.82 5.53
C ARG A 90 -11.17 9.42 4.94
N LEU A 91 -10.11 9.16 4.19
CA LEU A 91 -9.89 7.93 3.44
C LEU A 91 -9.05 6.95 4.26
N THR A 92 -9.47 5.70 4.27
CA THR A 92 -8.69 4.58 4.77
C THR A 92 -7.47 4.33 3.88
N TRP A 93 -6.44 3.63 4.38
CA TRP A 93 -5.31 3.25 3.53
C TRP A 93 -5.75 2.41 2.33
N TRP A 94 -6.73 1.52 2.51
CA TRP A 94 -7.28 0.76 1.38
C TRP A 94 -7.87 1.68 0.31
N GLU A 95 -8.58 2.73 0.68
CA GLU A 95 -9.16 3.69 -0.27
C GLU A 95 -8.08 4.54 -0.94
N GLN A 96 -6.97 4.79 -0.25
CA GLN A 96 -5.84 5.56 -0.74
C GLN A 96 -4.97 4.83 -1.78
N ILE A 97 -4.81 3.50 -1.67
CA ILE A 97 -3.97 2.70 -2.58
C ILE A 97 -4.44 2.85 -4.03
N ASP A 98 -3.48 3.02 -4.95
CA ASP A 98 -3.70 3.19 -6.39
C ASP A 98 -4.79 4.22 -6.71
N ASN A 99 -4.86 5.31 -5.94
CA ASN A 99 -5.85 6.38 -6.09
C ASN A 99 -7.31 5.87 -6.08
N GLY A 100 -7.59 4.83 -5.29
CA GLY A 100 -8.94 4.25 -5.20
C GLY A 100 -9.35 3.35 -6.36
N GLN A 101 -8.50 3.18 -7.39
CA GLN A 101 -8.82 2.35 -8.55
C GLN A 101 -8.99 0.88 -8.15
N GLN A 102 -10.11 0.28 -8.53
CA GLN A 102 -10.42 -1.11 -8.20
C GLN A 102 -9.68 -2.09 -9.12
N LEU A 103 -9.48 -3.32 -8.65
CA LEU A 103 -8.94 -4.45 -9.43
C LEU A 103 -7.55 -4.21 -10.08
N THR A 104 -6.81 -3.23 -9.56
CA THR A 104 -5.41 -3.02 -9.90
C THR A 104 -4.59 -4.22 -9.48
N ARG A 105 -3.36 -4.29 -10.02
CA ARG A 105 -2.43 -5.37 -9.72
C ARG A 105 -2.14 -5.45 -8.20
N ASN A 106 -1.92 -4.32 -7.53
CA ASN A 106 -1.67 -4.27 -6.08
C ASN A 106 -2.90 -4.69 -5.26
N ARG A 107 -4.10 -4.19 -5.60
CA ARG A 107 -5.32 -4.59 -4.89
C ARG A 107 -5.62 -6.07 -5.03
N LYS A 108 -5.41 -6.64 -6.22
CA LYS A 108 -5.55 -8.09 -6.43
C LYS A 108 -4.58 -8.86 -5.55
N PHE A 109 -3.31 -8.47 -5.53
CA PHE A 109 -2.31 -9.09 -4.65
C PHE A 109 -2.73 -9.03 -3.17
N LEU A 110 -3.05 -7.83 -2.66
CA LEU A 110 -3.44 -7.62 -1.27
C LEU A 110 -4.76 -8.31 -0.88
N THR A 111 -5.63 -8.59 -1.85
CA THR A 111 -6.86 -9.36 -1.61
C THR A 111 -6.60 -10.88 -1.63
N VAL A 112 -5.72 -11.36 -2.52
CA VAL A 112 -5.47 -12.80 -2.69
C VAL A 112 -4.62 -13.36 -1.54
N VAL A 113 -3.64 -12.61 -1.05
CA VAL A 113 -2.76 -13.10 0.03
C VAL A 113 -3.52 -13.59 1.27
N PRO A 114 -4.43 -12.82 1.91
CA PRO A 114 -5.19 -13.30 3.06
C PRO A 114 -6.16 -14.46 2.74
N VAL A 115 -6.49 -14.70 1.48
CA VAL A 115 -7.33 -15.84 1.06
C VAL A 115 -6.53 -17.14 0.95
N VAL A 116 -5.23 -17.03 0.61
CA VAL A 116 -4.33 -18.17 0.43
C VAL A 116 -3.57 -18.52 1.72
N LEU A 117 -3.39 -17.54 2.61
CA LEU A 117 -2.73 -17.68 3.91
C LEU A 117 -3.58 -18.50 4.89
#